data_AF-A0A7W1JFC6-F1
#
_entry.id   AF-A0A7W1JFC6-F1
#
_cell.length_a   1.000
_cell.length_b   1.000
_cell.length_c   1.000
_cell.angle_alpha   90.00
_cell.angle_beta   90.00
_cell.angle_gamma   90.00
#
_symmetry.space_group_name_H-M   'P 1'
#
loop_
_entity.id
_entity.type
_entity.pdbx_description
1 polymer ?
#
loop_
_entity_poly.entity_id
_entity_poly.type
_entity_poly.pdbx_seq_one_letter_code
_entity_poly.pdbx_strand_id
1 'polypeptide(L)'
;MNTLALFFEVLDKEPSIQSIWLTFLPVAIAGYLLCRLRWWLIALVLPVALLFSLVWLTELLDSYIGPAMWRESRSYVIQSYAAMLIELLFPCVGAFLQWDKRKSHSDSSSFLAG
;
A
#
# COMPACT_ATOMS: atom_id res chain seq x y z
N MET A 1 19.68 -32.85 -8.13
CA MET A 1 19.28 -31.51 -8.61
C MET A 1 19.45 -30.55 -7.46
N ASN A 2 20.27 -29.51 -7.62
CA ASN A 2 20.59 -28.57 -6.55
C ASN A 2 19.34 -27.71 -6.27
N THR A 3 18.72 -27.90 -5.12
CA THR A 3 17.60 -27.11 -4.63
C THR A 3 17.89 -25.61 -4.71
N LEU A 4 19.13 -25.18 -4.42
CA LEU A 4 19.57 -23.80 -4.57
C LEU A 4 19.38 -23.23 -5.98
N ALA A 5 19.57 -24.04 -7.04
CA ALA A 5 19.42 -23.58 -8.42
C ALA A 5 17.95 -23.34 -8.81
N LEU A 6 17.03 -24.17 -8.28
CA LEU A 6 15.59 -23.99 -8.46
C LEU A 6 15.05 -22.77 -7.69
N PHE A 7 15.64 -22.44 -6.53
CA PHE A 7 15.23 -21.30 -5.70
C PHE A 7 15.73 -19.96 -6.26
N PHE A 8 17.00 -19.88 -6.65
CA PHE A 8 17.55 -18.69 -7.31
C PHE A 8 16.79 -18.36 -8.61
N GLU A 9 16.33 -19.37 -9.35
CA GLU A 9 15.53 -19.17 -10.56
C GLU A 9 14.17 -18.50 -10.28
N VAL A 10 13.58 -18.74 -9.11
CA VAL A 10 12.29 -18.13 -8.75
C VAL A 10 12.49 -16.66 -8.40
N LEU A 11 13.42 -16.32 -7.49
CA LEU A 11 13.68 -14.91 -7.14
C LEU A 11 14.25 -14.08 -8.30
N ASP A 12 14.95 -14.69 -9.26
CA ASP A 12 15.43 -13.99 -10.46
C ASP A 12 14.29 -13.60 -11.41
N LYS A 13 13.11 -14.25 -11.29
CA LYS A 13 11.91 -13.92 -12.06
C LYS A 13 10.98 -12.95 -11.34
N GLU A 14 11.17 -12.77 -10.03
CA GLU A 14 10.37 -11.85 -9.24
C GLU A 14 10.83 -10.39 -9.41
N PRO A 15 9.91 -9.41 -9.35
CA PRO A 15 10.23 -8.00 -9.29
C PRO A 15 11.24 -7.70 -8.18
N SER A 16 12.26 -6.90 -8.50
CA SER A 16 13.23 -6.46 -7.49
C SER A 16 12.54 -5.71 -6.35
N ILE A 17 13.11 -5.76 -5.15
CA ILE A 17 12.55 -5.04 -4.00
C ILE A 17 12.46 -3.53 -4.26
N GLN A 18 13.40 -2.98 -5.03
CA GLN A 18 13.38 -1.58 -5.45
C GLN A 18 12.18 -1.30 -6.36
N SER A 19 11.85 -2.21 -7.28
CA SER A 19 10.68 -2.12 -8.15
C SER A 19 9.36 -2.13 -7.36
N ILE A 20 9.27 -2.95 -6.31
CA ILE A 20 8.12 -2.96 -5.40
C ILE A 20 7.97 -1.57 -4.76
N TRP A 21 9.01 -1.06 -4.10
CA TRP A 21 8.95 0.26 -3.49
C TRP A 21 8.64 1.38 -4.50
N LEU A 22 9.21 1.32 -5.71
CA LEU A 22 8.92 2.26 -6.78
C LEU A 22 7.50 2.18 -7.32
N THR A 23 6.79 1.08 -7.09
CA THR A 23 5.37 0.92 -7.49
C THR A 23 4.45 1.39 -6.37
N PHE A 24 4.62 0.86 -5.16
CA PHE A 24 3.73 1.11 -4.03
C PHE A 24 3.91 2.51 -3.41
N LEU A 25 5.14 3.02 -3.32
CA LEU A 25 5.41 4.29 -2.65
C LEU A 25 4.83 5.49 -3.40
N PRO A 26 4.95 5.62 -4.74
CA PRO A 26 4.30 6.71 -5.48
C PRO A 26 2.78 6.65 -5.39
N VAL A 27 2.18 5.45 -5.42
CA VAL A 27 0.73 5.29 -5.26
C VAL A 27 0.30 5.73 -3.85
N ALA A 28 1.04 5.34 -2.81
CA ALA A 28 0.82 5.80 -1.43
C ALA A 28 0.85 7.33 -1.33
N ILE A 29 1.89 7.98 -1.87
CA ILE A 29 2.07 9.43 -1.83
C ILE A 29 0.97 10.14 -2.62
N ALA A 30 0.69 9.68 -3.84
CA ALA A 30 -0.38 10.25 -4.67
C ALA A 30 -1.74 10.12 -3.97
N GLY A 31 -2.03 8.95 -3.39
CA GLY A 31 -3.26 8.70 -2.67
C GLY A 31 -3.41 9.60 -1.43
N TYR A 32 -2.33 9.78 -0.65
CA TYR A 32 -2.29 10.75 0.45
C TYR A 32 -2.58 12.17 -0.02
N LEU A 33 -1.92 12.64 -1.08
CA LEU A 33 -2.09 14.01 -1.59
C LEU A 33 -3.51 14.24 -2.12
N LEU A 34 -4.06 13.28 -2.87
CA LEU A 34 -5.44 13.35 -3.36
C LEU A 34 -6.46 13.41 -2.21
N CYS A 35 -6.35 12.51 -1.23
CA CYS A 35 -7.24 12.48 -0.08
C CYS A 35 -7.10 13.71 0.83
N ARG A 36 -5.89 14.27 0.91
CA ARG A 36 -5.62 15.52 1.62
C ARG A 36 -6.29 16.73 0.95
N LEU A 37 -6.40 16.75 -0.37
CA LEU A 37 -7.11 17.81 -1.09
C LEU A 37 -8.64 17.64 -0.95
N ARG A 38 -9.14 16.43 -1.15
CA ARG A 38 -10.56 16.10 -1.10
C ARG A 38 -10.76 14.76 -0.40
N TRP A 39 -11.22 14.79 0.86
CA TRP A 39 -11.39 13.60 1.69
C TRP A 39 -12.26 12.51 1.03
N TRP A 40 -13.26 12.91 0.23
CA TRP A 40 -14.16 11.96 -0.45
C TRP A 40 -13.46 11.12 -1.53
N LEU A 41 -12.28 11.56 -2.03
CA LEU A 41 -11.49 10.78 -2.99
C LEU A 41 -10.97 9.47 -2.40
N ILE A 42 -10.99 9.30 -1.07
CA ILE A 42 -10.66 8.01 -0.44
C ILE A 42 -11.54 6.87 -0.96
N ALA A 43 -12.80 7.15 -1.30
CA ALA A 43 -13.73 6.16 -1.84
C ALA A 43 -13.29 5.60 -3.20
N LEU A 44 -12.44 6.33 -3.94
CA LEU A 44 -11.88 5.91 -5.22
C LEU A 44 -10.44 5.40 -5.07
N VAL A 45 -9.62 6.09 -4.28
CA VAL A 45 -8.20 5.75 -4.08
C VAL A 45 -8.05 4.42 -3.34
N LEU A 46 -8.86 4.18 -2.30
CA LEU A 46 -8.72 2.99 -1.46
C LEU A 46 -9.04 1.70 -2.23
N PRO A 47 -10.12 1.59 -3.04
CA PRO A 47 -10.34 0.41 -3.87
C PRO A 47 -9.20 0.15 -4.86
N VAL A 48 -8.65 1.19 -5.48
CA VAL A 48 -7.54 1.03 -6.44
C VAL A 48 -6.29 0.50 -5.74
N ALA A 49 -5.90 1.10 -4.60
CA ALA A 49 -4.78 0.62 -3.80
C ALA A 49 -5.00 -0.82 -3.30
N LEU A 50 -6.23 -1.13 -2.87
CA LEU A 50 -6.59 -2.47 -2.43
C LEU A 50 -6.46 -3.50 -3.57
N LEU A 51 -6.87 -3.16 -4.79
CA LEU A 51 -6.73 -4.05 -5.95
C LEU A 51 -5.25 -4.35 -6.25
N PHE A 52 -4.38 -3.32 -6.25
CA PHE A 52 -2.94 -3.51 -6.43
C PHE A 52 -2.34 -4.42 -5.36
N SER A 53 -2.64 -4.11 -4.10
CA SER A 53 -2.23 -4.92 -2.96
C SER A 53 -2.75 -6.35 -3.03
N LEU A 54 -4.01 -6.58 -3.44
CA LEU A 54 -4.57 -7.93 -3.56
C LEU A 54 -3.90 -8.75 -4.66
N VAL A 55 -3.62 -8.15 -5.83
CA VAL A 55 -2.89 -8.83 -6.90
C VAL A 55 -1.52 -9.28 -6.40
N TRP A 56 -0.77 -8.38 -5.75
CA TRP A 56 0.53 -8.73 -5.18
C TRP A 56 0.44 -9.78 -4.06
N LEU A 57 -0.61 -9.71 -3.24
CA LEU A 57 -0.86 -10.68 -2.18
C LEU A 57 -1.12 -12.08 -2.73
N THR A 58 -1.77 -12.22 -3.90
CA THR A 58 -1.99 -13.54 -4.49
C THR A 58 -0.70 -14.26 -4.87
N GLU A 59 0.34 -13.53 -5.27
CA GLU A 59 1.66 -14.12 -5.56
C GLU A 59 2.39 -14.50 -4.27
N LEU A 60 2.31 -13.67 -3.24
CA LEU A 60 2.88 -13.95 -1.91
C LEU A 60 2.23 -15.15 -1.21
N LEU A 61 0.94 -15.38 -1.45
CA LEU A 61 0.17 -16.49 -0.88
C LEU A 61 0.14 -17.73 -1.80
N ASP A 62 0.79 -17.68 -2.96
CA ASP A 62 0.88 -18.84 -3.83
C ASP A 62 1.56 -20.00 -3.08
N SER A 63 0.94 -21.18 -3.16
CA SER A 63 1.37 -22.36 -2.38
C SER A 63 2.74 -22.89 -2.81
N TYR A 64 3.20 -22.57 -4.02
CA TYR A 64 4.49 -22.98 -4.55
C TYR A 64 5.54 -21.88 -4.36
N ILE A 65 5.19 -20.62 -4.64
CA ILE A 65 6.14 -19.49 -4.66
C ILE A 65 6.32 -18.89 -3.26
N GLY A 66 5.24 -18.70 -2.48
CA GLY A 66 5.26 -18.07 -1.16
C GLY A 66 6.21 -18.74 -0.15
N PRO A 67 6.12 -20.07 0.07
CA PRO A 67 7.04 -20.78 0.97
C PRO A 67 8.50 -20.82 0.49
N ALA A 68 8.75 -20.63 -0.81
CA ALA A 68 10.09 -20.52 -1.37
C ALA A 68 10.69 -19.14 -1.05
N MET A 69 9.94 -18.06 -1.33
CA MET A 69 10.33 -16.69 -1.00
C MET A 69 10.62 -16.51 0.50
N TRP A 70 9.81 -17.09 1.38
CA TRP A 70 10.01 -17.03 2.83
C TRP A 70 11.27 -17.75 3.32
N ARG A 71 11.70 -18.80 2.62
CA ARG A 71 12.92 -19.55 2.97
C ARG A 71 14.17 -18.84 2.47
N GLU A 72 14.07 -18.17 1.33
CA GLU A 72 15.22 -17.54 0.67
C GLU A 72 15.45 -16.10 1.14
N SER A 73 14.39 -15.29 1.22
CA SER A 73 14.50 -13.88 1.58
C SER A 73 13.29 -13.40 2.39
N ARG A 74 13.35 -13.66 3.71
CA ARG A 74 12.37 -13.12 4.67
C ARG A 74 12.26 -11.60 4.61
N SER A 75 13.38 -10.91 4.37
CA SER A 75 13.42 -9.45 4.28
C SER A 75 12.66 -8.93 3.06
N TYR A 76 12.69 -9.64 1.93
CA TYR A 76 11.90 -9.30 0.75
C TYR A 76 10.39 -9.40 1.04
N VAL A 77 9.98 -10.51 1.67
CA VAL A 77 8.56 -10.73 2.02
C VAL A 77 8.07 -9.68 3.01
N ILE A 78 8.82 -9.43 4.08
CA ILE A 78 8.47 -8.41 5.09
C ILE A 78 8.35 -7.02 4.45
N GLN A 79 9.31 -6.64 3.60
CA GLN A 79 9.27 -5.34 2.93
C GLN A 79 8.12 -5.23 1.92
N SER A 80 7.76 -6.32 1.25
CA SER A 80 6.59 -6.36 0.36
C SER A 80 5.30 -6.08 1.13
N TYR A 81 5.10 -6.75 2.27
CA TYR A 81 3.97 -6.47 3.16
C TYR A 81 4.00 -5.04 3.71
N ALA A 82 5.17 -4.53 4.07
CA ALA A 82 5.33 -3.16 4.54
C ALA A 82 4.94 -2.12 3.46
N ALA A 83 5.35 -2.36 2.21
CA ALA A 83 5.01 -1.49 1.08
C ALA A 83 3.50 -1.45 0.83
N MET A 84 2.83 -2.60 0.82
CA MET A 84 1.37 -2.70 0.72
C MET A 84 0.64 -1.99 1.87
N LEU A 85 1.13 -2.18 3.11
CA LEU A 85 0.54 -1.53 4.28
C LEU A 85 0.66 0.00 4.19
N ILE A 86 1.82 0.50 3.77
CA ILE A 86 2.06 1.94 3.57
C ILE A 86 1.14 2.50 2.49
N GLU A 87 0.99 1.79 1.36
CA GLU A 87 0.07 2.15 0.28
C GLU A 87 -1.36 2.35 0.77
N LEU A 88 -1.86 1.45 1.62
CA LEU A 88 -3.21 1.52 2.17
C LEU A 88 -3.38 2.59 3.26
N LEU A 89 -2.37 2.79 4.11
CA LEU A 89 -2.46 3.72 5.25
C LEU A 89 -2.35 5.19 4.83
N PHE A 90 -1.50 5.52 3.86
CA PHE A 90 -1.26 6.90 3.46
C PHE A 90 -2.52 7.65 2.99
N PRO A 91 -3.37 7.08 2.11
CA PRO A 91 -4.66 7.67 1.74
C PRO A 91 -5.58 7.90 2.94
N CYS A 92 -5.61 6.93 3.88
CA CYS A 92 -6.41 7.02 5.10
C CYS A 92 -5.98 8.20 5.98
N VAL A 93 -4.67 8.36 6.20
CA VAL A 93 -4.11 9.50 6.94
C VAL A 93 -4.42 10.81 6.24
N GLY A 94 -4.29 10.88 4.92
CA GLY A 94 -4.61 12.07 4.12
C GLY A 94 -6.08 12.47 4.27
N ALA A 95 -7.00 11.51 4.18
CA ALA A 95 -8.42 11.76 4.35
C ALA A 95 -8.78 12.18 5.78
N PHE A 96 -8.19 11.53 6.79
CA PHE A 96 -8.43 11.83 8.21
C PHE A 96 -8.01 13.28 8.55
N LEU A 97 -6.81 13.69 8.13
CA LEU A 97 -6.34 15.06 8.35
C LEU A 97 -7.22 16.11 7.67
N GLN A 98 -7.74 15.80 6.48
CA GLN A 98 -8.63 16.71 5.76
C GLN A 98 -10.04 16.75 6.34
N TRP A 99 -10.52 15.64 6.88
CA TRP A 99 -11.79 15.56 7.59
C TRP A 99 -11.76 16.41 8.87
N ASP A 100 -10.69 16.28 9.67
CA ASP A 100 -10.53 17.00 10.93
C ASP A 100 -10.57 18.53 10.72
N LYS A 101 -9.88 19.02 9.69
CA LYS A 101 -9.94 20.43 9.28
C LYS A 101 -11.35 20.93 8.94
N ARG A 102 -12.20 20.09 8.36
CA ARG A 102 -13.58 20.47 8.01
C ARG A 102 -14.48 20.59 9.23
N LYS A 103 -14.31 19.73 10.23
CA LYS A 103 -15.08 19.79 11.48
C LYS A 103 -14.86 21.13 12.20
N SER A 104 -13.60 21.53 12.36
CA SER A 104 -13.26 22.81 12.99
C SER A 104 -13.89 24.04 12.31
N HIS A 105 -14.02 24.01 10.98
CA HIS A 105 -14.58 25.12 10.22
C HIS A 105 -16.12 25.20 10.29
N SER A 106 -16.79 24.06 10.52
CA SER A 106 -18.26 23.98 10.64
C SER A 106 -18.75 24.46 12.01
N ASP A 107 -18.03 24.12 13.08
CA ASP A 107 -18.41 24.52 14.45
C ASP A 107 -18.37 26.05 14.60
N SER A 108 -17.35 26.69 14.04
CA SER A 108 -17.15 28.14 14.09
C SER A 108 -18.28 28.93 13.41
N SER A 109 -18.82 28.43 12.29
CA SER A 109 -19.93 29.08 11.58
C SER A 109 -21.27 28.94 12.29
N SER A 110 -21.46 27.89 13.07
CA SER A 110 -22.69 27.68 13.85
C SER A 110 -22.77 28.60 15.07
N PHE A 111 -21.63 28.88 15.70
CA PHE A 111 -21.54 29.79 16.85
C PHE A 111 -21.81 31.25 16.48
N LEU A 112 -21.45 31.68 15.27
CA LEU A 112 -21.71 33.04 14.80
C LEU A 112 -23.14 33.25 14.27
N ALA A 113 -23.92 32.18 14.10
CA ALA A 113 -25.25 32.20 13.52
C ALA A 113 -26.39 32.09 14.56
N GLY A 114 -26.08 31.93 15.85
CA GLY A 114 -27.03 31.91 16.97
C GLY A 114 -26.92 33.16 17.83
#